data_AF-A0AAX0WSP4-F1
#
_entry.id   AF-A0AAX0WSP4-F1
#
_cell.length_a   1.000
_cell.length_b   1.000
_cell.length_c   1.000
_cell.angle_alpha   90.00
_cell.angle_beta   90.00
_cell.angle_gamma   90.00
#
_symmetry.space_group_name_H-M   'P 1'
#
loop_
_entity.id
_entity.type
_entity.pdbx_description
1 polymer ?
#
loop_
_entity_poly.entity_id
_entity_poly.type
_entity_poly.pdbx_seq_one_letter_code
_entity_poly.pdbx_strand_id
1 'polypeptide(L)'
;MTVELIQIGKEDTNDYEQSLHDFGYTDLDKKVKEDVIAVWKFFCNEELVLRGLKKFVTEYFLFNQKEKRSLRQFFDEWGSKNHFNAPNTDKISEEFKTSPDFQYPKHTPVLYGELTADLFKNVLLQNGYLSADVGAGPTHGKWAHSIQFFLLEEARKEGILQLHSQSVCQFVQTISQIKGPFEALSLWDILFDSFEEHIFTYPNNITRILSSTWDTSEAAKFLAAKLNAFEEKFNRIAKDEQCYDGYAKQKYLSRLNEASYIFYKEKCALLWFASKNKAEPSNSADLSIGCTTLLGS
;
A
#
# COMPACT_ATOMS: atom_id res chain seq x y z
N MET A 1 -12.57 -22.86 -13.56
CA MET A 1 -12.93 -21.84 -14.59
C MET A 1 -12.21 -20.54 -14.23
N THR A 2 -11.81 -19.71 -15.19
CA THR A 2 -11.17 -18.41 -14.88
C THR A 2 -12.25 -17.40 -14.48
N VAL A 3 -11.98 -16.59 -13.45
CA VAL A 3 -12.87 -15.52 -13.02
C VAL A 3 -12.77 -14.34 -13.99
N GLU A 4 -13.91 -13.80 -14.41
CA GLU A 4 -14.03 -12.77 -15.45
C GLU A 4 -14.40 -11.40 -14.88
N LEU A 5 -14.10 -10.36 -15.66
CA LEU A 5 -14.52 -9.00 -15.33
C LEU A 5 -16.04 -8.84 -15.55
N ILE A 6 -16.75 -8.37 -14.54
CA ILE A 6 -18.14 -7.93 -14.60
C ILE A 6 -18.14 -6.52 -15.20
N GLN A 7 -18.40 -6.46 -16.51
CA GLN A 7 -18.53 -5.19 -17.23
C GLN A 7 -19.73 -4.38 -16.72
N ILE A 8 -19.66 -3.06 -16.88
CA ILE A 8 -20.74 -2.14 -16.47
C ILE A 8 -22.10 -2.60 -17.02
N GLY A 9 -23.09 -2.74 -16.12
CA GLY A 9 -24.45 -3.14 -16.44
C GLY A 9 -24.63 -4.62 -16.79
N LYS A 10 -23.60 -5.46 -16.61
CA LYS A 10 -23.69 -6.92 -16.77
C LYS A 10 -23.90 -7.62 -15.43
N GLU A 11 -24.50 -8.80 -15.51
CA GLU A 11 -24.67 -9.69 -14.35
C GLU A 11 -23.36 -10.42 -14.03
N ASP A 12 -23.20 -10.73 -12.75
CA ASP A 12 -22.08 -11.54 -12.26
C ASP A 12 -22.33 -13.02 -12.54
N THR A 13 -21.48 -13.62 -13.38
CA THR A 13 -21.58 -15.04 -13.77
C THR A 13 -20.45 -15.89 -13.19
N ASN A 14 -19.57 -15.28 -12.38
CA ASN A 14 -18.42 -15.96 -11.80
C ASN A 14 -18.84 -16.91 -10.67
N ASP A 15 -18.23 -18.09 -10.65
CA ASP A 15 -18.33 -19.02 -9.53
C ASP A 15 -17.07 -18.93 -8.66
N TYR A 16 -17.07 -17.97 -7.73
CA TYR A 16 -15.93 -17.73 -6.84
C TYR A 16 -15.72 -18.89 -5.85
N GLU A 17 -16.79 -19.58 -5.42
CA GLU A 17 -16.66 -20.72 -4.50
C GLU A 17 -15.95 -21.89 -5.19
N GLN A 18 -16.40 -22.24 -6.40
CA GLN A 18 -15.75 -23.28 -7.19
C GLN A 18 -14.31 -22.88 -7.53
N SER A 19 -14.05 -21.61 -7.83
CA SER A 19 -12.69 -21.13 -8.13
C SER A 19 -11.76 -21.23 -6.93
N LEU A 20 -12.22 -20.88 -5.72
CA LEU A 20 -11.46 -21.09 -4.49
C LEU A 20 -11.20 -22.58 -4.24
N HIS A 21 -12.19 -23.44 -4.48
CA HIS A 21 -12.04 -24.89 -4.38
C HIS A 21 -11.01 -25.42 -5.39
N ASP A 22 -11.03 -24.95 -6.64
CA ASP A 22 -10.07 -25.30 -7.69
C ASP A 22 -8.63 -24.87 -7.31
N PHE A 23 -8.49 -23.76 -6.59
CA PHE A 23 -7.22 -23.33 -5.97
C PHE A 23 -6.86 -24.08 -4.68
N GLY A 24 -7.70 -25.02 -4.25
CA GLY A 24 -7.49 -25.90 -3.09
C GLY A 24 -7.84 -25.30 -1.74
N TYR A 25 -8.64 -24.22 -1.71
CA TYR A 25 -9.19 -23.64 -0.49
C TYR A 25 -10.56 -24.26 -0.15
N THR A 26 -10.55 -25.52 0.27
CA THR A 26 -11.78 -26.30 0.55
C THR A 26 -12.35 -26.05 1.95
N ASP A 27 -11.50 -25.71 2.92
CA ASP A 27 -11.86 -25.71 4.34
C ASP A 27 -11.60 -24.34 5.02
N LEU A 28 -11.80 -23.24 4.28
CA LEU A 28 -11.75 -21.90 4.87
C LEU A 28 -12.89 -21.74 5.89
N ASP A 29 -12.59 -21.06 7.01
CA ASP A 29 -13.64 -20.60 7.93
C ASP A 29 -14.72 -19.84 7.15
N LYS A 30 -15.98 -20.09 7.48
CA LYS A 30 -17.12 -19.58 6.71
C LYS A 30 -17.04 -18.06 6.52
N LYS A 31 -16.73 -17.31 7.58
CA LYS A 31 -16.68 -15.84 7.52
C LYS A 31 -15.51 -15.34 6.68
N VAL A 32 -14.37 -16.03 6.78
CA VAL A 32 -13.19 -15.72 5.96
C VAL A 32 -13.49 -15.99 4.49
N LYS A 33 -14.12 -17.12 4.17
CA LYS A 33 -14.52 -17.44 2.79
C LYS A 33 -15.48 -16.39 2.22
N GLU A 34 -16.48 -15.98 3.00
CA GLU A 34 -17.43 -14.93 2.63
C GLU A 34 -16.71 -13.59 2.37
N ASP A 35 -15.76 -13.20 3.22
CA ASP A 35 -14.95 -11.98 3.03
C ASP A 35 -14.06 -12.05 1.78
N VAL A 36 -13.40 -13.18 1.55
CA VAL A 36 -12.55 -13.42 0.37
C VAL A 36 -13.36 -13.27 -0.91
N ILE A 37 -14.54 -13.89 -0.98
CA ILE A 37 -15.43 -13.82 -2.14
C ILE A 37 -15.94 -12.39 -2.34
N ALA A 38 -16.32 -11.69 -1.25
CA ALA A 38 -16.78 -10.30 -1.34
C ALA A 38 -15.70 -9.38 -1.92
N VAL A 39 -14.44 -9.53 -1.49
CA VAL A 39 -13.31 -8.76 -2.02
C VAL A 39 -13.01 -9.12 -3.47
N TRP A 40 -13.01 -10.42 -3.82
CA TRP A 40 -12.76 -10.85 -5.20
C TRP A 40 -13.82 -10.31 -6.15
N LYS A 41 -15.09 -10.44 -5.76
CA LYS A 41 -16.23 -9.89 -6.51
C LYS A 41 -16.14 -8.38 -6.66
N PHE A 42 -15.68 -7.65 -5.64
CA PHE A 42 -15.46 -6.21 -5.74
C PHE A 42 -14.45 -5.87 -6.83
N PHE A 43 -13.30 -6.54 -6.87
CA PHE A 43 -12.28 -6.30 -7.91
C PHE A 43 -12.64 -6.87 -9.28
N CYS A 44 -13.64 -7.76 -9.37
CA CYS A 44 -14.20 -8.16 -10.66
C CYS A 44 -15.27 -7.16 -11.15
N ASN A 45 -15.75 -6.23 -10.31
CA ASN A 45 -16.78 -5.28 -10.70
C ASN A 45 -16.18 -3.98 -11.24
N GLU A 46 -16.28 -3.79 -12.56
CA GLU A 46 -15.71 -2.63 -13.24
C GLU A 46 -16.27 -1.30 -12.71
N GLU A 47 -17.59 -1.20 -12.53
CA GLU A 47 -18.24 0.03 -12.09
C GLU A 47 -17.77 0.44 -10.68
N LEU A 48 -17.72 -0.51 -9.75
CA LEU A 48 -17.32 -0.25 -8.36
C LEU A 48 -15.85 0.18 -8.27
N VAL A 49 -14.96 -0.48 -9.02
CA VAL A 49 -13.55 -0.12 -9.05
C VAL A 49 -13.35 1.27 -9.64
N LEU A 50 -13.96 1.56 -10.80
CA LEU A 50 -13.86 2.88 -11.44
C LEU A 50 -14.40 4.00 -10.53
N ARG A 51 -15.51 3.76 -9.83
CA ARG A 51 -16.06 4.71 -8.84
C ARG A 51 -15.05 4.98 -7.72
N GLY A 52 -14.46 3.93 -7.15
CA GLY A 52 -13.46 4.07 -6.09
C GLY A 52 -12.19 4.78 -6.57
N LEU A 53 -11.71 4.49 -7.78
CA LEU A 53 -10.55 5.16 -8.37
C LEU A 53 -10.79 6.66 -8.56
N LYS A 54 -12.00 7.05 -8.97
CA LYS A 54 -12.39 8.46 -9.09
C LYS A 54 -12.38 9.18 -7.74
N LYS A 55 -12.86 8.49 -6.68
CA LYS A 55 -12.77 8.99 -5.30
C LYS A 55 -11.31 9.18 -4.87
N PHE A 56 -10.47 8.17 -5.06
CA PHE A 56 -9.04 8.23 -4.74
C PHE A 56 -8.34 9.42 -5.42
N VAL A 57 -8.53 9.56 -6.73
CA VAL A 57 -7.96 10.65 -7.53
C VAL A 57 -8.36 12.02 -6.97
N THR A 58 -9.64 12.18 -6.65
CA THR A 58 -10.20 13.44 -6.12
C THR A 58 -9.62 13.77 -4.74
N GLU A 59 -9.62 12.80 -3.83
CA GLU A 59 -9.11 12.99 -2.47
C GLU A 59 -7.61 13.27 -2.46
N TYR A 60 -6.84 12.54 -3.26
CA TYR A 60 -5.40 12.78 -3.36
C TYR A 60 -5.10 14.17 -3.95
N PHE A 61 -5.86 14.61 -4.95
CA PHE A 61 -5.70 15.93 -5.54
C PHE A 61 -5.94 17.04 -4.50
N LEU A 62 -7.05 16.97 -3.76
CA LEU A 62 -7.36 17.91 -2.68
C LEU A 62 -6.30 17.89 -1.58
N PHE A 63 -5.81 16.69 -1.22
CA PHE A 63 -4.73 16.54 -0.25
C PHE A 63 -3.43 17.18 -0.73
N ASN A 64 -3.08 16.99 -2.00
CA ASN A 64 -1.87 17.58 -2.58
C ASN A 64 -1.94 19.10 -2.64
N GLN A 65 -3.11 19.69 -2.96
CA GLN A 65 -3.26 21.15 -3.10
C GLN A 65 -2.96 21.92 -1.82
N LYS A 66 -3.17 21.32 -0.64
CA LYS A 66 -2.94 22.00 0.65
C LYS A 66 -1.47 22.42 0.82
N GLU A 67 -0.52 21.51 0.58
CA GLU A 67 0.91 21.75 0.86
C GLU A 67 1.87 20.99 -0.10
N LYS A 68 1.44 20.70 -1.33
CA LYS A 68 2.18 19.86 -2.30
C LYS A 68 2.60 18.49 -1.74
N ARG A 69 1.77 17.91 -0.87
CA ARG A 69 2.06 16.65 -0.16
C ARG A 69 2.16 15.44 -1.10
N SER A 70 3.07 14.53 -0.81
CA SER A 70 3.33 13.32 -1.60
C SER A 70 2.26 12.23 -1.39
N LEU A 71 2.21 11.22 -2.27
CA LEU A 71 1.37 10.03 -2.08
C LEU A 71 1.72 9.25 -0.80
N ARG A 72 3.00 9.22 -0.42
CA ARG A 72 3.41 8.61 0.85
C ARG A 72 2.76 9.30 2.03
N GLN A 73 2.80 10.62 2.07
CA GLN A 73 2.15 11.40 3.13
C GLN A 73 0.63 11.23 3.11
N PHE A 74 0.02 11.07 1.93
CA PHE A 74 -1.40 10.74 1.83
C PHE A 74 -1.70 9.40 2.50
N PHE A 75 -0.95 8.34 2.16
CA PHE A 75 -1.15 7.02 2.75
C PHE A 75 -0.72 6.92 4.21
N ASP A 76 0.24 7.72 4.68
CA ASP A 76 0.56 7.82 6.11
C ASP A 76 -0.63 8.40 6.89
N GLU A 77 -1.22 9.50 6.40
CA GLU A 77 -2.35 10.15 7.06
C GLU A 77 -3.65 9.34 6.91
N TRP A 78 -3.93 8.82 5.71
CA TRP A 78 -5.11 7.99 5.47
C TRP A 78 -4.97 6.65 6.21
N GLY A 79 -3.82 5.98 6.12
CA GLY A 79 -3.60 4.68 6.75
C GLY A 79 -3.77 4.73 8.26
N SER A 80 -3.19 5.74 8.93
CA SER A 80 -3.31 5.89 10.39
C SER A 80 -4.76 6.09 10.87
N LYS A 81 -5.63 6.67 10.05
CA LYS A 81 -7.07 6.82 10.34
C LYS A 81 -7.88 5.55 10.03
N ASN A 82 -7.29 4.58 9.34
CA ASN A 82 -7.93 3.38 8.80
C ASN A 82 -7.26 2.09 9.27
N HIS A 83 -6.67 2.12 10.47
CA HIS A 83 -6.03 0.98 11.12
C HIS A 83 -4.75 0.44 10.44
N PHE A 84 -4.30 1.07 9.34
CA PHE A 84 -3.04 0.73 8.70
C PHE A 84 -1.87 1.52 9.30
N ASN A 85 -0.65 1.03 9.08
CA ASN A 85 0.60 1.59 9.63
C ASN A 85 0.56 1.69 11.17
N ALA A 86 -0.22 0.81 11.80
CA ALA A 86 -0.41 0.70 13.25
C ALA A 86 0.06 -0.70 13.71
N PRO A 87 1.39 -0.96 13.68
CA PRO A 87 1.96 -2.24 14.05
C PRO A 87 1.58 -2.62 15.49
N ASN A 88 1.16 -3.87 15.68
CA ASN A 88 0.73 -4.40 16.98
C ASN A 88 1.67 -5.50 17.51
N THR A 89 2.70 -5.88 16.74
CA THR A 89 3.67 -6.89 17.15
C THR A 89 5.01 -6.24 17.48
N ASP A 90 5.68 -6.76 18.50
CA ASP A 90 7.05 -6.35 18.86
C ASP A 90 8.10 -7.36 18.40
N LYS A 91 7.66 -8.50 17.85
CA LYS A 91 8.55 -9.61 17.50
C LYS A 91 9.08 -9.45 16.08
N ILE A 92 10.39 -9.58 15.97
CA ILE A 92 11.13 -9.67 14.71
C ILE A 92 11.91 -10.97 14.77
N SER A 93 11.82 -11.79 13.73
CA SER A 93 12.62 -13.03 13.63
C SER A 93 14.11 -12.70 13.75
N GLU A 94 14.86 -13.52 14.48
CA GLU A 94 16.31 -13.33 14.70
C GLU A 94 17.12 -13.35 13.38
N GLU A 95 16.55 -13.87 12.31
CA GLU A 95 17.16 -13.88 10.98
C GLU A 95 17.20 -12.50 10.31
N PHE A 96 16.42 -11.53 10.80
CA PHE A 96 16.36 -10.18 10.26
C PHE A 96 17.27 -9.23 11.04
N LYS A 97 17.99 -8.39 10.30
CA LYS A 97 18.82 -7.34 10.88
C LYS A 97 18.03 -6.04 10.96
N THR A 98 17.95 -5.45 12.13
CA THR A 98 17.25 -4.17 12.34
C THR A 98 18.22 -3.00 12.53
N SER A 99 17.72 -1.77 12.44
CA SER A 99 18.46 -0.60 12.89
C SER A 99 18.65 -0.62 14.42
N PRO A 100 19.66 0.06 14.98
CA PRO A 100 19.76 0.23 16.44
C PRO A 100 18.46 0.78 17.04
N ASP A 101 18.09 0.28 18.22
CA ASP A 101 16.88 0.66 18.96
C ASP A 101 15.58 0.63 18.14
N PHE A 102 15.48 -0.33 17.22
CA PHE A 102 14.33 -0.44 16.32
C PHE A 102 13.02 -0.58 17.07
N GLN A 103 12.08 0.28 16.70
CA GLN A 103 10.66 0.13 17.00
C GLN A 103 9.91 0.23 15.69
N TYR A 104 8.85 -0.57 15.54
CA TYR A 104 8.02 -0.54 14.34
C TYR A 104 7.44 0.87 14.11
N PRO A 105 7.84 1.55 13.00
CA PRO A 105 7.42 2.94 12.80
C PRO A 105 5.97 3.04 12.35
N LYS A 106 5.24 4.08 12.78
CA LYS A 106 3.81 4.26 12.45
C LYS A 106 3.55 4.97 11.12
N HIS A 107 4.31 4.61 10.09
CA HIS A 107 4.21 5.20 8.76
C HIS A 107 4.68 4.22 7.68
N THR A 108 4.44 4.53 6.42
CA THR A 108 4.59 3.60 5.28
C THR A 108 6.06 3.32 4.96
N PRO A 109 6.52 2.04 4.96
CA PRO A 109 7.83 1.66 4.48
C PRO A 109 7.99 1.84 2.96
N VAL A 110 9.25 1.93 2.55
CA VAL A 110 9.69 1.75 1.16
C VAL A 110 10.28 0.36 1.04
N LEU A 111 9.83 -0.39 0.02
CA LEU A 111 10.34 -1.73 -0.28
C LEU A 111 11.63 -1.59 -1.08
N TYR A 112 12.67 -2.30 -0.64
CA TYR A 112 13.93 -2.43 -1.35
C TYR A 112 14.18 -3.91 -1.67
N GLY A 113 14.43 -4.22 -2.95
CA GLY A 113 14.55 -5.59 -3.43
C GLY A 113 13.23 -6.37 -3.40
N GLU A 114 13.28 -7.59 -3.89
CA GLU A 114 12.19 -8.57 -3.76
C GLU A 114 12.15 -9.10 -2.33
N LEU A 115 11.05 -8.87 -1.62
CA LEU A 115 10.94 -9.30 -0.23
C LEU A 115 10.82 -10.82 -0.14
N THR A 116 11.40 -11.43 0.90
CA THR A 116 11.09 -12.81 1.24
C THR A 116 9.63 -12.94 1.68
N ALA A 117 9.06 -14.13 1.50
CA ALA A 117 7.70 -14.44 1.96
C ALA A 117 7.50 -14.10 3.45
N ASP A 118 8.50 -14.36 4.30
CA ASP A 118 8.42 -14.03 5.73
C ASP A 118 8.41 -12.53 6.00
N LEU A 119 9.26 -11.74 5.33
CA LEU A 119 9.28 -10.28 5.51
C LEU A 119 7.99 -9.66 4.95
N PHE A 120 7.45 -10.22 3.87
CA PHE A 120 6.20 -9.78 3.29
C PHE A 120 4.99 -10.12 4.17
N LYS A 121 4.79 -11.40 4.50
CA LYS A 121 3.61 -11.87 5.23
C LYS A 121 3.66 -11.52 6.71
N ASN A 122 4.77 -11.80 7.39
CA ASN A 122 4.86 -11.72 8.85
C ASN A 122 5.29 -10.34 9.35
N VAL A 123 5.93 -9.54 8.50
CA VAL A 123 6.37 -8.18 8.89
C VAL A 123 5.48 -7.13 8.25
N LEU A 124 5.33 -7.10 6.93
CA LEU A 124 4.52 -6.07 6.25
C LEU A 124 3.02 -6.27 6.45
N LEU A 125 2.44 -7.38 5.97
CA LEU A 125 1.00 -7.60 5.98
C LEU A 125 0.43 -7.85 7.38
N GLN A 126 1.08 -8.69 8.20
CA GLN A 126 0.64 -8.98 9.56
C GLN A 126 0.61 -7.75 10.47
N ASN A 127 1.51 -6.77 10.26
CA ASN A 127 1.49 -5.50 10.98
C ASN A 127 0.61 -4.42 10.33
N GLY A 128 -0.13 -4.77 9.27
CA GLY A 128 -1.06 -3.85 8.62
C GLY A 128 -0.36 -2.66 7.96
N TYR A 129 0.84 -2.84 7.42
CA TYR A 129 1.52 -1.77 6.70
C TYR A 129 0.96 -1.59 5.29
N LEU A 130 0.77 -0.33 4.90
CA LEU A 130 0.73 0.05 3.50
C LEU A 130 2.16 -0.01 2.94
N SER A 131 2.32 -0.09 1.63
CA SER A 131 3.64 -0.16 1.00
C SER A 131 3.76 0.76 -0.21
N ALA A 132 4.99 1.23 -0.41
CA ALA A 132 5.43 1.70 -1.71
C ALA A 132 6.10 0.55 -2.46
N ASP A 133 5.44 0.06 -3.52
CA ASP A 133 5.78 -1.13 -4.31
C ASP A 133 6.87 -0.83 -5.35
N VAL A 134 7.93 -0.14 -4.92
CA VAL A 134 8.95 0.40 -5.84
C VAL A 134 9.74 -0.69 -6.58
N GLY A 135 9.73 -1.93 -6.07
CA GLY A 135 10.41 -3.08 -6.67
C GLY A 135 9.62 -3.77 -7.80
N ALA A 136 8.31 -3.54 -7.90
CA ALA A 136 7.44 -4.25 -8.84
C ALA A 136 7.45 -3.69 -10.27
N GLY A 137 8.24 -2.64 -10.52
CA GLY A 137 8.38 -2.01 -11.84
C GLY A 137 7.35 -0.90 -12.10
N PRO A 138 7.54 -0.14 -13.20
CA PRO A 138 6.74 1.05 -13.49
C PRO A 138 5.31 0.73 -13.94
N THR A 139 5.11 -0.43 -14.59
CA THR A 139 3.79 -0.90 -15.05
C THR A 139 2.88 -1.29 -13.89
N HIS A 140 3.45 -1.91 -12.85
CA HIS A 140 2.76 -2.20 -11.60
C HIS A 140 2.40 -0.92 -10.86
N GLY A 141 3.30 0.07 -10.89
CA GLY A 141 3.12 1.37 -10.27
C GLY A 141 3.42 1.34 -8.78
N LYS A 142 3.94 2.46 -8.26
CA LYS A 142 4.53 2.51 -6.92
C LYS A 142 3.53 2.26 -5.75
N TRP A 143 2.23 2.33 -5.98
CA TRP A 143 1.23 2.36 -4.90
C TRP A 143 0.01 1.49 -5.18
N ALA A 144 0.09 0.55 -6.14
CA ALA A 144 -1.09 -0.15 -6.62
C ALA A 144 -1.81 -0.92 -5.50
N HIS A 145 -1.08 -1.64 -4.64
CA HIS A 145 -1.70 -2.37 -3.54
C HIS A 145 -2.28 -1.45 -2.47
N SER A 146 -1.58 -0.37 -2.13
CA SER A 146 -2.12 0.65 -1.21
C SER A 146 -3.39 1.29 -1.75
N ILE A 147 -3.51 1.45 -3.08
CA ILE A 147 -4.72 1.93 -3.74
C ILE A 147 -5.81 0.85 -3.68
N GLN A 148 -5.53 -0.42 -3.97
CA GLN A 148 -6.49 -1.52 -3.82
C GLN A 148 -7.11 -1.54 -2.41
N PHE A 149 -6.30 -1.38 -1.36
CA PHE A 149 -6.81 -1.28 0.01
C PHE A 149 -7.66 -0.04 0.26
N PHE A 150 -7.28 1.12 -0.31
CA PHE A 150 -8.10 2.33 -0.27
C PHE A 150 -9.47 2.09 -0.88
N LEU A 151 -9.55 1.45 -2.05
CA LEU A 151 -10.81 1.17 -2.73
C LEU A 151 -11.76 0.34 -1.85
N LEU A 152 -11.24 -0.75 -1.28
CA LEU A 152 -12.02 -1.64 -0.42
C LEU A 152 -12.48 -0.94 0.86
N GLU A 153 -11.58 -0.21 1.54
CA GLU A 153 -11.89 0.37 2.85
C GLU A 153 -12.87 1.54 2.72
N GLU A 154 -12.77 2.34 1.65
CA GLU A 154 -13.76 3.36 1.35
C GLU A 154 -15.11 2.75 0.94
N ALA A 155 -15.12 1.70 0.14
CA ALA A 155 -16.36 0.97 -0.19
C ALA A 155 -17.01 0.34 1.06
N ARG A 156 -16.21 -0.15 2.00
CA ARG A 156 -16.68 -0.72 3.27
C ARG A 156 -17.36 0.34 4.14
N LYS A 157 -16.74 1.51 4.30
CA LYS A 157 -17.33 2.63 5.05
C LYS A 157 -18.63 3.14 4.43
N GLU A 158 -18.74 3.09 3.11
CA GLU A 158 -19.95 3.45 2.37
C GLU A 158 -21.04 2.37 2.42
N GLY A 159 -20.75 1.19 3.02
CA GLY A 159 -21.68 0.06 3.08
C GLY A 159 -21.85 -0.71 1.76
N ILE A 160 -21.03 -0.39 0.76
CA ILE A 160 -21.01 -1.03 -0.57
C ILE A 160 -20.34 -2.41 -0.47
N LEU A 161 -19.23 -2.49 0.27
CA LEU A 161 -18.55 -3.74 0.58
C LEU A 161 -18.88 -4.15 2.02
N GLN A 162 -19.44 -5.34 2.20
CA GLN A 162 -19.73 -5.88 3.51
C GLN A 162 -18.76 -7.01 3.82
N LEU A 163 -18.02 -6.85 4.92
CA LEU A 163 -17.09 -7.83 5.44
C LEU A 163 -17.48 -8.18 6.88
N HIS A 164 -17.19 -9.41 7.29
CA HIS A 164 -17.18 -9.86 8.67
C HIS A 164 -15.99 -9.28 9.44
N SER A 165 -14.87 -9.05 8.76
CA SER A 165 -13.72 -8.30 9.29
C SER A 165 -14.11 -6.84 9.59
N GLN A 166 -13.64 -6.28 10.70
CA GLN A 166 -14.02 -4.91 11.11
C GLN A 166 -13.42 -3.82 10.21
N SER A 167 -12.30 -4.11 9.55
CA SER A 167 -11.61 -3.24 8.60
C SER A 167 -10.91 -4.07 7.53
N VAL A 168 -10.56 -3.43 6.41
CA VAL A 168 -9.74 -4.09 5.38
C VAL A 168 -8.35 -4.43 5.91
N CYS A 169 -7.79 -3.63 6.82
CA CYS A 169 -6.52 -3.96 7.48
C CYS A 169 -6.61 -5.31 8.21
N GLN A 170 -7.67 -5.53 9.00
CA GLN A 170 -7.89 -6.80 9.69
C GLN A 170 -8.09 -7.96 8.72
N PHE A 171 -8.82 -7.74 7.62
CA PHE A 171 -9.00 -8.74 6.57
C PHE A 171 -7.65 -9.16 5.97
N VAL A 172 -6.81 -8.20 5.56
CA VAL A 172 -5.48 -8.44 4.98
C VAL A 172 -4.57 -9.17 5.98
N GLN A 173 -4.57 -8.74 7.25
CA GLN A 173 -3.85 -9.43 8.32
C GLN A 173 -4.29 -10.89 8.43
N THR A 174 -5.59 -11.16 8.38
CA THR A 174 -6.15 -12.52 8.49
C THR A 174 -5.71 -13.39 7.32
N ILE A 175 -5.92 -12.96 6.08
CA ILE A 175 -5.59 -13.78 4.90
C ILE A 175 -4.08 -14.01 4.75
N SER A 176 -3.25 -13.07 5.22
CA SER A 176 -1.77 -13.19 5.13
C SER A 176 -1.22 -14.37 5.93
N GLN A 177 -1.97 -14.83 6.95
CA GLN A 177 -1.59 -15.92 7.83
C GLN A 177 -2.17 -17.28 7.39
N ILE A 178 -3.06 -17.29 6.40
CA ILE A 178 -3.64 -18.51 5.85
C ILE A 178 -2.67 -19.07 4.82
N LYS A 179 -2.16 -20.27 5.11
CA LYS A 179 -1.29 -20.99 4.18
C LYS A 179 -2.17 -21.68 3.13
N GLY A 180 -1.95 -21.32 1.87
CA GLY A 180 -2.52 -22.06 0.75
C GLY A 180 -1.92 -23.45 0.61
N PRO A 181 -2.53 -24.31 -0.22
CA PRO A 181 -1.97 -25.61 -0.56
C PRO A 181 -0.63 -25.49 -1.33
N PHE A 182 -0.42 -24.35 -1.99
CA PHE A 182 0.83 -23.99 -2.66
C PHE A 182 1.22 -22.56 -2.29
N GLU A 183 2.51 -22.30 -2.08
CA GLU A 183 3.01 -20.95 -1.72
C GLU A 183 2.72 -19.90 -2.79
N ALA A 184 2.75 -20.29 -4.07
CA ALA A 184 2.50 -19.44 -5.24
C ALA A 184 1.01 -19.17 -5.52
N LEU A 185 0.10 -19.72 -4.70
CA LEU A 185 -1.35 -19.54 -4.82
C LEU A 185 -1.93 -19.13 -3.47
N SER A 186 -1.25 -18.23 -2.76
CA SER A 186 -1.79 -17.67 -1.54
C SER A 186 -3.03 -16.82 -1.82
N LEU A 187 -3.89 -16.62 -0.82
CA LEU A 187 -5.04 -15.71 -0.97
C LEU A 187 -4.62 -14.28 -1.33
N TRP A 188 -3.40 -13.87 -0.94
CA TRP A 188 -2.81 -12.61 -1.39
C TRP A 188 -2.65 -12.58 -2.91
N ASP A 189 -2.03 -13.61 -3.49
CA ASP A 189 -1.75 -13.71 -4.92
C ASP A 189 -3.05 -13.75 -5.73
N ILE A 190 -4.11 -14.36 -5.19
CA ILE A 190 -5.42 -14.43 -5.86
C ILE A 190 -6.14 -13.07 -5.85
N LEU A 191 -6.09 -12.35 -4.72
CA LEU A 191 -6.95 -11.18 -4.50
C LEU A 191 -6.30 -9.83 -4.82
N PHE A 192 -4.97 -9.74 -4.71
CA PHE A 192 -4.26 -8.46 -4.76
C PHE A 192 -3.08 -8.43 -5.70
N ASP A 193 -2.50 -9.59 -6.03
CA ASP A 193 -1.30 -9.69 -6.88
C ASP A 193 -1.43 -10.77 -7.95
N SER A 194 -2.64 -10.90 -8.52
CA SER A 194 -2.92 -11.94 -9.51
C SER A 194 -2.30 -11.59 -10.87
N PHE A 195 -1.94 -12.57 -11.68
CA PHE A 195 -1.49 -12.34 -13.07
C PHE A 195 -2.65 -12.30 -14.10
N GLU A 196 -3.90 -12.18 -13.64
CA GLU A 196 -5.10 -12.14 -14.49
C GLU A 196 -5.27 -10.76 -15.14
N GLU A 197 -4.76 -10.61 -16.37
CA GLU A 197 -4.60 -9.31 -17.05
C GLU A 197 -5.91 -8.55 -17.32
N HIS A 198 -7.07 -9.20 -17.17
CA HIS A 198 -8.39 -8.64 -17.44
C HIS A 198 -9.16 -8.15 -16.21
N ILE A 199 -8.69 -8.38 -14.97
CA ILE A 199 -9.40 -8.01 -13.73
C ILE A 199 -8.55 -7.16 -12.76
N PHE A 200 -9.18 -6.52 -11.76
CA PHE A 200 -8.49 -5.55 -10.88
C PHE A 200 -7.78 -6.17 -9.67
N THR A 201 -7.82 -7.49 -9.53
CA THR A 201 -6.89 -8.24 -8.67
C THR A 201 -5.47 -8.18 -9.23
N TYR A 202 -5.29 -7.90 -10.52
CA TYR A 202 -3.99 -7.58 -11.13
C TYR A 202 -3.66 -6.09 -10.95
N PRO A 203 -2.67 -5.73 -10.10
CA PRO A 203 -2.36 -4.34 -9.75
C PRO A 203 -2.00 -3.45 -10.94
N ASN A 204 -1.43 -4.01 -12.02
CA ASN A 204 -1.11 -3.25 -13.22
C ASN A 204 -2.36 -2.65 -13.86
N ASN A 205 -3.54 -3.26 -13.69
CA ASN A 205 -4.79 -2.71 -14.21
C ASN A 205 -5.22 -1.43 -13.49
N ILE A 206 -4.96 -1.34 -12.18
CA ILE A 206 -5.18 -0.13 -11.41
C ILE A 206 -4.30 1.00 -11.93
N THR A 207 -2.99 0.75 -12.06
CA THR A 207 -2.03 1.74 -12.55
C THR A 207 -2.33 2.15 -14.00
N ARG A 208 -2.64 1.18 -14.87
CA ARG A 208 -3.01 1.43 -16.28
C ARG A 208 -4.20 2.38 -16.40
N ILE A 209 -5.25 2.15 -15.61
CA ILE A 209 -6.42 3.04 -15.62
C ILE A 209 -6.01 4.43 -15.11
N LEU A 210 -5.35 4.52 -13.95
CA LEU A 210 -4.97 5.82 -13.36
C LEU A 210 -4.02 6.65 -14.22
N SER A 211 -3.23 6.01 -15.09
CA SER A 211 -2.34 6.68 -16.06
C SER A 211 -3.02 7.04 -17.39
N SER A 212 -4.23 6.52 -17.64
CA SER A 212 -4.97 6.72 -18.89
C SER A 212 -5.88 7.96 -18.88
N THR A 213 -6.55 8.22 -20.00
CA THR A 213 -7.50 9.34 -20.17
C THR A 213 -8.95 8.96 -19.81
N TRP A 214 -9.17 7.91 -19.01
CA TRP A 214 -10.51 7.43 -18.63
C TRP A 214 -11.35 8.48 -17.89
N ASP A 215 -10.71 9.33 -17.07
CA ASP A 215 -11.31 10.48 -16.41
C ASP A 215 -10.65 11.78 -16.92
N THR A 216 -11.47 12.71 -17.39
CA THR A 216 -11.03 14.00 -17.95
C THR A 216 -10.93 15.12 -16.92
N SER A 217 -11.23 14.84 -15.65
CA SER A 217 -11.09 15.78 -14.54
C SER A 217 -9.65 16.28 -14.38
N GLU A 218 -9.49 17.48 -13.82
CA GLU A 218 -8.15 18.03 -13.53
C GLU A 218 -7.38 17.15 -12.54
N ALA A 219 -8.08 16.58 -11.56
CA ALA A 219 -7.51 15.67 -10.58
C ALA A 219 -6.92 14.42 -11.24
N ALA A 220 -7.65 13.82 -12.19
CA ALA A 220 -7.18 12.63 -12.93
C ALA A 220 -5.97 12.95 -13.79
N LYS A 221 -6.03 14.04 -14.57
CA LYS A 221 -4.90 14.51 -15.39
C LYS A 221 -3.65 14.78 -14.55
N PHE A 222 -3.83 15.37 -13.36
CA PHE A 222 -2.74 15.62 -12.43
C PHE A 222 -2.08 14.33 -11.93
N LEU A 223 -2.87 13.33 -11.52
CA LEU A 223 -2.31 12.06 -11.06
C LEU A 223 -1.66 11.28 -12.20
N ALA A 224 -2.31 11.20 -13.37
CA ALA A 224 -1.77 10.53 -14.55
C ALA A 224 -0.41 11.10 -14.95
N ALA A 225 -0.27 12.44 -14.98
CA ALA A 225 1.01 13.09 -15.25
C ALA A 225 2.11 12.69 -14.24
N LYS A 226 1.77 12.52 -12.96
CA LYS A 226 2.72 12.07 -11.94
C LYS A 226 3.14 10.61 -12.13
N LEU A 227 2.21 9.72 -12.49
CA LEU A 227 2.48 8.31 -12.72
C LEU A 227 3.33 8.13 -13.98
N ASN A 228 2.99 8.81 -15.08
CA ASN A 228 3.74 8.78 -16.33
C ASN A 228 5.17 9.34 -16.12
N ALA A 229 5.33 10.45 -15.38
CA ALA A 229 6.65 10.98 -15.05
C ALA A 229 7.50 10.01 -14.20
N PHE A 230 6.87 9.18 -13.36
CA PHE A 230 7.57 8.13 -12.63
C PHE A 230 8.04 7.01 -13.58
N GLU A 231 7.17 6.54 -14.47
CA GLU A 231 7.50 5.55 -15.49
C GLU A 231 8.62 6.03 -16.41
N GLU A 232 8.54 7.24 -16.96
CA GLU A 232 9.58 7.84 -17.79
C GLU A 232 10.93 7.91 -17.06
N LYS A 233 10.91 8.35 -15.80
CA LYS A 233 12.11 8.40 -14.97
C LYS A 233 12.68 7.00 -14.75
N PHE A 234 11.83 6.02 -14.47
CA PHE A 234 12.23 4.64 -14.27
C PHE A 234 12.89 4.08 -15.53
N ASN A 235 12.23 4.22 -16.67
CA ASN A 235 12.71 3.71 -17.96
C ASN A 235 14.04 4.35 -18.38
N ARG A 236 14.21 5.66 -18.14
CA ARG A 236 15.49 6.35 -18.38
C ARG A 236 16.61 5.77 -17.52
N ILE A 237 16.37 5.60 -16.22
CA ILE A 237 17.37 5.04 -15.29
C ILE A 237 17.73 3.60 -15.66
N ALA A 238 16.73 2.76 -15.96
CA ALA A 238 16.96 1.38 -16.38
C ALA A 238 17.82 1.31 -17.65
N LYS A 239 17.64 2.25 -18.58
CA LYS A 239 18.43 2.37 -19.80
C LYS A 239 19.86 2.85 -19.53
N ASP A 240 20.03 3.86 -18.67
CA ASP A 240 21.32 4.50 -18.40
C ASP A 240 22.24 3.63 -17.51
N GLU A 241 21.66 2.90 -16.55
CA GLU A 241 22.42 2.10 -15.56
C GLU A 241 22.43 0.59 -15.84
N GLN A 242 21.70 0.12 -16.86
CA GLN A 242 21.47 -1.30 -17.19
C GLN A 242 20.92 -2.18 -16.04
N CYS A 243 20.68 -1.62 -14.86
CA CYS A 243 20.26 -2.33 -13.66
C CYS A 243 19.56 -1.38 -12.68
N TYR A 244 18.29 -1.65 -12.37
CA TYR A 244 17.49 -0.87 -11.41
C TYR A 244 18.06 -0.94 -9.97
N ASP A 245 18.74 -2.03 -9.64
CA ASP A 245 19.32 -2.21 -8.30
C ASP A 245 20.39 -1.15 -8.00
N GLY A 246 21.09 -0.64 -9.02
CA GLY A 246 22.06 0.46 -8.89
C GLY A 246 21.41 1.74 -8.35
N TYR A 247 20.36 2.20 -9.03
CA TYR A 247 19.59 3.37 -8.62
C TYR A 247 18.91 3.19 -7.27
N ALA A 248 18.25 2.06 -7.03
CA ALA A 248 17.58 1.79 -5.77
C ALA A 248 18.58 1.80 -4.61
N LYS A 249 19.77 1.21 -4.82
CA LYS A 249 20.89 1.25 -3.88
C LYS A 249 21.37 2.69 -3.63
N GLN A 250 21.62 3.47 -4.67
CA GLN A 250 22.06 4.86 -4.51
C GLN A 250 21.01 5.73 -3.82
N LYS A 251 19.72 5.52 -4.09
CA LYS A 251 18.64 6.37 -3.56
C LYS A 251 18.22 6.02 -2.14
N TYR A 252 18.15 4.73 -1.81
CA TYR A 252 17.61 4.27 -0.54
C TYR A 252 18.70 3.76 0.39
N LEU A 253 19.64 2.95 -0.11
CA LEU A 253 20.68 2.36 0.75
C LEU A 253 21.76 3.37 1.17
N SER A 254 22.03 4.42 0.38
CA SER A 254 22.96 5.48 0.80
C SER A 254 22.47 6.31 2.00
N ARG A 255 21.17 6.20 2.33
CA ARG A 255 20.49 6.97 3.38
C ARG A 255 20.00 6.09 4.52
N LEU A 256 20.58 4.90 4.71
CA LEU A 256 20.18 3.99 5.79
C LEU A 256 20.32 4.60 7.18
N ASN A 257 21.26 5.52 7.37
CA ASN A 257 21.40 6.29 8.60
C ASN A 257 20.21 7.22 8.89
N GLU A 258 19.37 7.51 7.90
CA GLU A 258 18.14 8.31 8.02
C GLU A 258 16.87 7.45 8.18
N ALA A 259 17.01 6.11 8.20
CA ALA A 259 15.89 5.19 8.18
C ALA A 259 15.90 4.22 9.36
N SER A 260 14.73 3.95 9.92
CA SER A 260 14.49 2.69 10.63
C SER A 260 14.34 1.59 9.58
N TYR A 261 14.91 0.41 9.81
CA TYR A 261 14.88 -0.64 8.80
C TYR A 261 14.80 -2.05 9.37
N ILE A 262 14.33 -2.97 8.53
CA ILE A 262 14.48 -4.41 8.69
C ILE A 262 15.11 -4.94 7.40
N PHE A 263 16.25 -5.60 7.50
CA PHE A 263 17.02 -6.20 6.40
C PHE A 263 17.00 -7.71 6.47
N TYR A 264 16.98 -8.33 5.29
CA TYR A 264 17.30 -9.75 5.12
C TYR A 264 18.50 -9.93 4.20
N LYS A 265 19.62 -10.41 4.77
CA LYS A 265 20.85 -10.84 4.06
C LYS A 265 21.35 -9.87 2.97
N GLU A 266 21.18 -8.56 3.18
CA GLU A 266 21.53 -7.49 2.22
C GLU A 266 20.83 -7.59 0.85
N LYS A 267 19.85 -8.49 0.68
CA LYS A 267 19.11 -8.69 -0.57
C LYS A 267 17.87 -7.81 -0.65
N CYS A 268 17.14 -7.73 0.46
CA CYS A 268 15.89 -6.99 0.54
C CYS A 268 15.70 -6.32 1.90
N ALA A 269 14.86 -5.28 1.93
CA ALA A 269 14.61 -4.50 3.13
C ALA A 269 13.25 -3.80 3.12
N LEU A 270 12.75 -3.56 4.32
CA LEU A 270 11.72 -2.56 4.60
C LEU A 270 12.41 -1.33 5.20
N LEU A 271 12.24 -0.17 4.56
CA LEU A 271 12.93 1.08 4.92
C LEU A 271 11.93 2.17 5.27
N TRP A 272 11.95 2.64 6.52
CA TRP A 272 11.11 3.72 7.02
C TRP A 272 11.93 5.01 7.14
N PHE A 273 11.83 5.85 6.11
CA PHE A 273 12.42 7.19 6.16
C PHE A 273 11.50 8.14 6.90
N ALA A 274 12.03 8.90 7.87
CA ALA A 274 11.26 9.97 8.50
C ALA A 274 10.71 10.94 7.44
N SER A 275 9.49 11.44 7.65
CA SER A 275 8.96 12.53 6.81
C SER A 275 9.89 13.72 6.94
N LYS A 276 10.38 14.24 5.81
CA LYS A 276 11.03 15.56 5.77
C LYS A 276 9.95 16.62 5.94
N ASN A 277 9.30 16.67 7.10
CA ASN A 277 8.59 17.88 7.49
C ASN A 277 9.67 18.94 7.59
N LYS A 278 9.56 20.01 6.79
CA LYS A 278 10.33 21.22 7.06
C LYS A 278 10.07 21.52 8.54
N ALA A 279 11.14 21.56 9.33
CA ALA A 279 11.04 21.97 10.72
C ALA A 279 10.20 23.24 10.77
N GLU A 280 9.22 23.27 11.68
CA GLU A 280 8.56 24.51 12.06
C GLU A 280 9.67 25.52 12.40
N PRO A 281 9.57 26.80 11.98
CA PRO A 281 10.44 27.80 12.54
C PRO A 281 10.07 27.94 14.02
N SER A 282 10.82 27.25 14.88
CA SER A 282 10.84 27.50 16.31
C SER A 282 11.40 28.90 16.52
N ASN A 283 10.53 29.90 16.52
CA ASN A 283 10.79 31.25 16.99
C ASN A 283 9.45 31.91 17.34
N SER A 284 8.85 31.47 18.44
CA SER A 284 8.10 32.36 19.32
C SER A 284 8.91 32.52 20.59
N ALA A 285 9.85 33.46 20.54
CA ALA A 285 10.35 34.10 21.74
C ALA A 285 9.18 34.88 22.35
N ASP A 286 8.46 34.26 23.28
CA ASP A 286 7.59 34.99 24.19
C ASP A 286 8.44 35.50 25.36
N LEU A 287 8.90 36.75 25.16
CA LEU A 287 9.22 37.68 26.22
C LEU A 287 7.95 37.94 27.04
N SER A 288 7.87 37.37 28.24
CA SER A 288 7.06 37.95 29.31
C SER A 288 7.69 37.70 30.68
N ILE A 289 8.60 38.61 31.02
CA ILE A 289 8.67 39.35 32.30
C ILE A 289 8.08 38.61 33.51
N GLY A 290 8.97 38.06 34.34
CA GLY A 290 8.69 37.63 35.71
C GLY A 290 9.80 38.14 36.63
N CYS A 291 9.51 39.26 37.28
CA CYS A 291 10.38 40.06 38.15
C CYS A 291 11.10 39.22 39.21
N THR A 292 12.43 39.32 39.25
CA THR A 292 13.30 38.90 40.35
C THR A 292 13.06 39.80 41.56
N THR A 293 12.37 39.28 42.59
CA THR A 293 12.50 39.78 43.95
C THR A 293 13.52 38.92 44.69
N LEU A 294 14.62 39.53 45.14
CA LEU A 294 15.14 39.41 46.51
C LEU A 294 16.47 40.15 46.74
N LEU A 295 16.57 40.67 47.97
CA LEU A 295 17.70 41.29 48.69
C LEU A 295 17.91 42.79 48.39
N GLY A 296 17.86 43.73 49.34
CA GLY A 296 17.79 43.66 50.80
C GLY A 296 18.58 44.84 51.38
N SER A 297 17.91 45.72 52.12
CA SER A 297 18.45 46.68 53.11
C SER A 297 17.28 47.23 53.91
#